data_AF-A0AAV5Y486-F1
#
_entry.id   AF-A0AAV5Y486-F1
#
_cell.length_a   1.000
_cell.length_b   1.000
_cell.length_c   1.000
_cell.angle_alpha   90.00
_cell.angle_beta   90.00
_cell.angle_gamma   90.00
#
_symmetry.space_group_name_H-M   'P 1'
#
loop_
_entity.id
_entity.type
_entity.pdbx_description
1 polymer ?
#
loop_
_entity_poly.entity_id
_entity_poly.type
_entity_poly.pdbx_seq_one_letter_code
_entity_poly.pdbx_strand_id
1 'polypeptide(L)'
;MSRVYLYALLSAAPAGETGVGISHEPLRTVTADGLVALVGDVVEPPAVSAEALRAQDTLVSRLAGALDAVLPARFGTVVADDAALTQVLARRRTELMQALQRVAGCEQMTLRIWGERSAPMPPAAAGGDGPGSRYLAGRRHAHERARRAAELDGLRPALVGLVREERIERHDRPPLLATVQHLISRGASARYRATVEAGGALLAPWRVSVSGPWLPYAFGETAA
;
A
#
# COMPACT_ATOMS: atom_id res chain seq x y z
N MET A 1 -27.49 -16.89 3.85
CA MET A 1 -27.41 -15.57 4.50
C MET A 1 -26.49 -14.72 3.64
N SER A 2 -26.92 -13.53 3.21
CA SER A 2 -26.06 -12.58 2.50
C SER A 2 -24.99 -12.05 3.46
N ARG A 3 -23.82 -11.77 2.92
CA ARG A 3 -22.66 -11.18 3.60
C ARG A 3 -22.35 -9.85 2.94
N VAL A 4 -21.66 -8.98 3.67
CA VAL A 4 -21.29 -7.66 3.18
C VAL A 4 -19.85 -7.73 2.70
N TYR A 5 -19.63 -7.51 1.40
CA TYR A 5 -18.30 -7.40 0.82
C TYR A 5 -17.83 -5.95 0.90
N LEU A 6 -16.66 -5.72 1.50
CA LEU A 6 -16.07 -4.40 1.64
C LEU A 6 -15.13 -4.12 0.47
N TYR A 7 -15.43 -3.07 -0.29
CA TYR A 7 -14.61 -2.64 -1.43
C TYR A 7 -13.55 -1.61 -1.03
N ALA A 8 -13.97 -0.60 -0.28
CA ALA A 8 -13.10 0.49 0.16
C ALA A 8 -13.74 1.30 1.31
N LEU A 9 -12.91 2.04 2.02
CA LEU A 9 -13.32 3.13 2.89
C LEU A 9 -13.06 4.46 2.19
N LEU A 10 -14.00 5.37 2.31
CA LEU A 10 -14.07 6.64 1.61
C LEU A 10 -14.08 7.79 2.62
N SER A 11 -13.51 8.93 2.25
CA SER A 11 -13.60 10.16 3.06
C SER A 11 -15.00 10.77 3.08
N ALA A 12 -15.83 10.49 2.06
CA ALA A 12 -17.18 11.00 1.93
C ALA A 12 -18.04 10.04 1.09
N ALA A 13 -19.36 10.15 1.23
CA ALA A 13 -20.29 9.44 0.37
C ALA A 13 -20.18 9.97 -1.07
N PRO A 14 -20.13 9.09 -2.09
CA PRO A 14 -20.20 9.51 -3.48
C PRO A 14 -21.51 10.26 -3.75
N ALA A 15 -21.44 11.38 -4.47
CA ALA A 15 -22.62 12.20 -4.79
C ALA A 15 -23.57 11.59 -5.83
N GLY A 16 -23.18 10.49 -6.48
CA GLY A 16 -23.95 9.81 -7.52
C GLY A 16 -24.03 8.31 -7.30
N GLU A 17 -24.51 7.59 -8.32
CA GLU A 17 -24.63 6.14 -8.26
C GLU A 17 -23.27 5.47 -8.05
N THR A 18 -23.21 4.66 -6.99
CA THR A 18 -22.08 3.77 -6.66
C THR A 18 -21.84 2.74 -7.75
N GLY A 19 -22.89 2.35 -8.49
CA GLY A 19 -22.83 1.39 -9.59
C GLY A 19 -22.97 -0.06 -9.13
N VAL A 20 -22.42 -0.97 -9.92
CA VAL A 20 -22.48 -2.42 -9.67
C VAL A 20 -21.11 -2.96 -9.27
N GLY A 21 -21.12 -3.94 -8.37
CA GLY A 21 -19.93 -4.65 -7.89
C GLY A 21 -19.43 -5.72 -8.85
N ILE A 22 -18.43 -6.47 -8.41
CA ILE A 22 -17.75 -7.52 -9.20
C ILE A 22 -18.67 -8.72 -9.43
N SER A 23 -19.60 -8.98 -8.51
CA SER A 23 -20.57 -10.07 -8.59
C SER A 23 -21.92 -9.59 -9.18
N HIS A 24 -21.92 -8.44 -9.87
CA HIS A 24 -23.11 -7.77 -10.40
C HIS A 24 -24.15 -7.36 -9.35
N GLU A 25 -23.73 -7.25 -8.09
CA GLU A 25 -24.55 -6.77 -7.00
C GLU A 25 -24.63 -5.23 -7.00
N PRO A 26 -25.76 -4.63 -6.57
CA PRO A 26 -25.83 -3.19 -6.38
C PRO A 26 -24.88 -2.77 -5.26
N LEU A 27 -24.04 -1.77 -5.52
CA LEU A 27 -23.20 -1.19 -4.49
C LEU A 27 -23.97 -0.19 -3.64
N ARG A 28 -23.66 -0.13 -2.36
CA ARG A 28 -24.20 0.87 -1.43
C ARG A 28 -23.11 1.38 -0.50
N THR A 29 -23.45 2.41 0.25
CA THR A 29 -22.56 2.92 1.30
C THR A 29 -23.13 2.65 2.68
N VAL A 30 -22.24 2.34 3.62
CA VAL A 30 -22.56 2.25 5.05
C VAL A 30 -21.75 3.34 5.75
N THR A 31 -22.43 4.24 6.43
CA THR A 31 -21.78 5.32 7.19
C THR A 31 -21.79 4.97 8.67
N ALA A 32 -20.61 4.97 9.28
CA ALA A 32 -20.44 4.72 10.71
C ALA A 32 -19.34 5.63 11.23
N ASP A 33 -19.64 6.40 12.29
CA ASP A 33 -18.61 7.15 13.01
C ASP A 33 -17.77 8.10 12.12
N GLY A 34 -18.39 8.72 11.11
CA GLY A 34 -17.72 9.63 10.17
C GLY A 34 -16.82 8.91 9.14
N LEU A 35 -16.80 7.58 9.12
CA LEU A 35 -16.24 6.77 8.05
C LEU A 35 -17.35 6.32 7.11
N VAL A 36 -17.05 6.27 5.81
CA VAL A 36 -17.97 5.76 4.79
C VAL A 36 -17.37 4.51 4.19
N ALA A 37 -18.08 3.39 4.26
CA ALA A 37 -17.68 2.13 3.64
C ALA A 37 -18.48 1.90 2.36
N LEU A 38 -17.78 1.61 1.26
CA LEU A 38 -18.39 1.12 0.03
C LEU A 38 -18.53 -0.39 0.10
N VAL A 39 -19.75 -0.89 -0.04
CA VAL A 39 -20.06 -2.31 0.14
C VAL A 39 -21.00 -2.84 -0.93
N GLY A 40 -20.99 -4.16 -1.10
CA GLY A 40 -21.98 -4.92 -1.88
C GLY A 40 -22.46 -6.14 -1.10
N ASP A 41 -23.74 -6.47 -1.22
CA ASP A 41 -24.31 -7.66 -0.59
C ASP A 41 -24.06 -8.88 -1.49
N VAL A 42 -23.29 -9.85 -1.00
CA VAL A 42 -22.90 -11.05 -1.75
C VAL A 42 -23.28 -12.31 -0.98
N VAL A 43 -23.64 -13.39 -1.69
CA VAL A 43 -23.88 -14.69 -1.05
C VAL A 43 -22.55 -15.34 -0.65
N GLU A 44 -21.57 -15.27 -1.56
CA GLU A 44 -20.21 -15.76 -1.36
C GLU A 44 -19.21 -14.72 -1.88
N PRO A 45 -18.00 -14.65 -1.28
CA PRO A 45 -16.96 -13.78 -1.81
C PRO A 45 -16.57 -14.21 -3.24
N PRO A 46 -16.32 -13.26 -4.16
CA PRO A 46 -15.85 -13.58 -5.49
C PRO A 46 -14.56 -14.41 -5.43
N ALA A 47 -14.45 -15.41 -6.30
CA ALA A 47 -13.25 -16.21 -6.42
C ALA A 47 -12.06 -15.33 -6.81
N VAL A 48 -10.89 -15.61 -6.22
CA VAL A 48 -9.67 -14.87 -6.52
C VAL A 48 -9.25 -15.17 -7.95
N SER A 49 -9.40 -14.18 -8.84
CA SER A 49 -8.96 -14.25 -10.23
C SER A 49 -8.34 -12.91 -10.64
N ALA A 50 -7.47 -12.94 -11.66
CA ALA A 50 -6.87 -11.72 -12.20
C ALA A 50 -7.92 -10.74 -12.77
N GLU A 51 -9.03 -11.28 -13.28
CA GLU A 51 -10.17 -10.49 -13.74
C GLU A 51 -10.89 -9.81 -12.56
N ALA A 52 -11.22 -10.56 -11.50
CA ALA A 52 -11.90 -10.01 -10.33
C ALA A 52 -11.05 -8.95 -9.61
N LEU A 53 -9.74 -9.17 -9.50
CA LEU A 53 -8.81 -8.18 -8.94
C LEU A 53 -8.79 -6.88 -9.76
N ARG A 54 -8.75 -6.98 -11.09
CA ARG A 54 -8.80 -5.82 -12.00
C ARG A 54 -10.14 -5.11 -11.97
N ALA A 55 -11.23 -5.87 -11.84
CA ALA A 55 -12.57 -5.32 -11.71
C ALA A 55 -12.71 -4.50 -10.42
N GLN A 56 -12.22 -5.02 -9.28
CA GLN A 56 -12.17 -4.25 -8.03
C GLN A 56 -11.35 -2.97 -8.17
N ASP A 57 -10.13 -3.09 -8.70
CA ASP A 57 -9.21 -1.95 -8.84
C ASP A 57 -9.81 -0.87 -9.74
N THR A 58 -10.40 -1.25 -10.88
CA THR A 58 -11.08 -0.32 -11.80
C THR A 58 -12.26 0.38 -11.13
N LEU A 59 -13.08 -0.38 -10.40
CA LEU A 59 -14.26 0.13 -9.70
C LEU A 59 -13.87 1.16 -8.63
N VAL A 60 -12.92 0.80 -7.77
CA VAL A 60 -12.48 1.68 -6.68
C VAL A 60 -11.70 2.88 -7.23
N SER A 61 -10.92 2.69 -8.29
CA SER A 61 -10.17 3.78 -8.94
C SER A 61 -11.09 4.84 -9.56
N ARG A 62 -12.21 4.41 -10.17
CA ARG A 62 -13.24 5.33 -10.67
C ARG A 62 -13.77 6.23 -9.56
N LEU A 63 -14.02 5.68 -8.38
CA LEU A 63 -14.51 6.46 -7.23
C LEU A 63 -13.42 7.35 -6.64
N ALA A 64 -12.18 6.88 -6.59
CA ALA A 64 -11.05 7.69 -6.15
C ALA A 64 -10.83 8.93 -7.03
N GLY A 65 -11.22 8.89 -8.32
CA GLY A 65 -11.20 10.07 -9.19
C GLY A 65 -12.09 11.22 -8.72
N ALA A 66 -13.20 10.90 -8.02
CA ALA A 66 -14.17 11.89 -7.52
C ALA A 66 -14.00 12.22 -6.03
N LEU A 67 -13.07 11.55 -5.33
CA LEU A 67 -12.89 11.64 -3.89
C LEU A 67 -11.44 11.94 -3.52
N ASP A 68 -11.26 12.71 -2.45
CA ASP A 68 -9.92 13.11 -1.98
C ASP A 68 -9.14 11.93 -1.39
N ALA A 69 -9.78 11.06 -0.60
CA ALA A 69 -9.14 9.91 0.03
C ALA A 69 -9.98 8.64 -0.10
N VAL A 70 -9.31 7.57 -0.53
CA VAL A 70 -9.87 6.22 -0.64
C VAL A 70 -8.85 5.24 -0.08
N LEU A 71 -9.27 4.45 0.92
CA LEU A 71 -8.53 3.31 1.42
C LEU A 71 -9.13 2.04 0.81
N PRO A 72 -8.50 1.44 -0.20
CA PRO A 72 -9.03 0.24 -0.78
C PRO A 72 -8.93 -0.92 0.23
N ALA A 73 -9.99 -1.72 0.34
CA ALA A 73 -9.97 -2.92 1.14
C ALA A 73 -9.21 -4.03 0.41
N ARG A 74 -8.71 -5.00 1.18
CA ARG A 74 -8.12 -6.20 0.60
C ARG A 74 -9.18 -6.97 -0.19
N PHE A 75 -8.80 -7.54 -1.32
CA PHE A 75 -9.71 -8.40 -2.08
C PHE A 75 -10.19 -9.56 -1.19
N GLY A 76 -11.48 -9.87 -1.24
CA GLY A 76 -12.08 -10.92 -0.43
C GLY A 76 -12.50 -10.49 0.98
N THR A 77 -12.36 -9.21 1.36
CA THR A 77 -12.80 -8.74 2.68
C THR A 77 -14.33 -8.80 2.78
N VAL A 78 -14.83 -9.76 3.55
CA VAL A 78 -16.25 -9.94 3.84
C VAL A 78 -16.53 -9.85 5.34
N VAL A 79 -17.67 -9.26 5.69
CA VAL A 79 -18.20 -9.21 7.04
C VAL A 79 -19.61 -9.80 7.07
N ALA A 80 -20.06 -10.23 8.25
CA ALA A 80 -21.32 -10.96 8.38
C ALA A 80 -22.52 -10.11 7.93
N ASP A 81 -22.58 -8.86 8.38
CA ASP A 81 -23.65 -7.91 8.13
C ASP A 81 -23.18 -6.46 8.41
N ASP A 82 -24.09 -5.51 8.23
CA ASP A 82 -23.84 -4.08 8.47
C ASP A 82 -23.54 -3.76 9.94
N ALA A 83 -24.11 -4.52 10.88
CA ALA A 83 -23.86 -4.31 12.31
C ALA A 83 -22.43 -4.72 12.67
N ALA A 84 -21.97 -5.86 12.16
CA ALA A 84 -20.59 -6.32 12.28
C ALA A 84 -19.62 -5.33 11.62
N LEU A 85 -19.95 -4.82 10.43
CA LEU A 85 -19.15 -3.78 9.76
C LEU A 85 -19.02 -2.54 10.64
N THR A 86 -20.15 -2.01 11.11
CA THR A 86 -20.20 -0.81 11.96
C THR A 86 -19.35 -0.99 13.21
N GLN A 87 -19.40 -2.16 13.86
CA GLN A 87 -18.56 -2.45 15.02
C GLN A 87 -17.05 -2.48 14.68
N VAL A 88 -16.67 -3.05 13.54
CA VAL A 88 -15.27 -3.05 13.09
C VAL A 88 -14.79 -1.62 12.85
N LEU A 89 -15.59 -0.81 12.15
CA LEU A 89 -15.28 0.59 11.87
C LEU A 89 -15.16 1.41 13.15
N ALA A 90 -16.08 1.23 14.10
CA ALA A 90 -16.05 1.93 15.39
C ALA A 90 -14.78 1.58 16.20
N ARG A 91 -14.43 0.29 16.30
CA ARG A 91 -13.23 -0.17 17.04
C ARG A 91 -11.93 0.39 16.48
N ARG A 92 -11.86 0.59 15.16
CA ARG A 92 -10.65 1.03 14.45
C ARG A 92 -10.72 2.47 13.94
N ARG A 93 -11.71 3.23 14.39
CA ARG A 93 -12.05 4.56 13.86
C ARG A 93 -10.83 5.47 13.74
N THR A 94 -10.11 5.65 14.84
CA THR A 94 -8.95 6.56 14.88
C THR A 94 -7.85 6.12 13.90
N GLU A 95 -7.56 4.82 13.86
CA GLU A 95 -6.55 4.23 12.97
C GLU A 95 -6.94 4.45 11.49
N LEU A 96 -8.19 4.16 11.15
CA LEU A 96 -8.76 4.28 9.81
C LEU A 96 -8.85 5.74 9.34
N MET A 97 -9.25 6.67 10.21
CA MET A 97 -9.28 8.10 9.89
C MET A 97 -7.87 8.64 9.63
N GLN A 98 -6.88 8.26 10.45
CA GLN A 98 -5.48 8.64 10.22
C GLN A 98 -4.95 8.07 8.91
N ALA A 99 -5.30 6.83 8.57
CA ALA A 99 -4.94 6.22 7.31
C ALA A 99 -5.58 6.97 6.12
N LEU A 100 -6.86 7.35 6.19
CA LEU A 100 -7.53 8.16 5.16
C LEU A 100 -6.82 9.50 4.97
N GLN A 101 -6.53 10.21 6.07
CA GLN A 101 -5.84 11.49 6.02
C GLN A 101 -4.43 11.37 5.42
N ARG A 102 -3.71 10.29 5.74
CA ARG A 102 -2.38 10.00 5.22
C ARG A 102 -2.39 9.81 3.70
N VAL A 103 -3.38 9.08 3.19
CA VAL A 103 -3.47 8.77 1.75
C VAL A 103 -4.25 9.80 0.94
N ALA A 104 -4.79 10.84 1.59
CA ALA A 104 -5.53 11.90 0.92
C ALA A 104 -4.67 12.56 -0.17
N GLY A 105 -5.23 12.64 -1.38
CA GLY A 105 -4.56 13.18 -2.56
C GLY A 105 -3.32 12.38 -2.99
N CYS A 106 -3.18 11.12 -2.60
CA CYS A 106 -2.06 10.27 -2.97
C CYS A 106 -2.41 9.17 -3.96
N GLU A 107 -1.37 8.65 -4.60
CA GLU A 107 -1.37 7.40 -5.37
C GLU A 107 -0.13 6.59 -5.01
N GLN A 108 -0.15 5.28 -5.26
CA GLN A 108 0.96 4.38 -4.96
C GLN A 108 1.74 4.02 -6.22
N MET A 109 3.06 4.11 -6.11
CA MET A 109 4.00 3.51 -7.04
C MET A 109 4.68 2.32 -6.39
N THR A 110 4.91 1.25 -7.15
CA THR A 110 5.61 0.06 -6.65
C THR A 110 6.87 -0.16 -7.46
N LEU A 111 8.02 -0.10 -6.79
CA LEU A 111 9.30 -0.57 -7.31
C LEU A 111 9.51 -2.02 -6.89
N ARG A 112 10.05 -2.81 -7.80
CA ARG A 112 10.55 -4.15 -7.51
C ARG A 112 12.00 -4.21 -7.91
N ILE A 113 12.81 -4.83 -7.05
CA ILE A 113 14.26 -4.90 -7.20
C ILE A 113 14.63 -6.36 -7.37
N TRP A 114 15.33 -6.66 -8.46
CA TRP A 114 15.81 -7.98 -8.78
C TRP A 114 17.33 -8.03 -8.86
N GLY A 115 17.90 -9.16 -8.45
CA GLY A 115 19.31 -9.46 -8.60
C GLY A 115 19.69 -10.69 -7.79
N GLU A 116 20.98 -10.99 -7.82
CA GLU A 116 21.58 -12.03 -6.99
C GLU A 116 21.95 -11.44 -5.62
N ARG A 117 21.63 -12.13 -4.53
CA ARG A 117 22.07 -11.67 -3.22
C ARG A 117 23.57 -11.90 -3.11
N SER A 118 24.37 -10.83 -3.25
CA SER A 118 25.78 -10.89 -2.87
C SER A 118 25.87 -11.17 -1.36
N ALA A 119 26.78 -12.05 -0.95
CA ALA A 119 26.90 -12.49 0.44
C ALA A 119 26.88 -11.29 1.40
N PRO A 120 26.20 -11.37 2.56
CA PRO A 120 26.10 -10.24 3.47
C PRO A 120 27.50 -9.76 3.84
N MET A 121 27.79 -8.50 3.52
CA MET A 121 29.04 -7.86 3.93
C MET A 121 29.09 -7.89 5.47
N PRO A 122 30.18 -8.41 6.07
CA PRO A 122 30.24 -8.53 7.52
C PRO A 122 30.00 -7.18 8.17
N PRO A 123 29.25 -7.12 9.29
CA PRO A 123 28.92 -5.85 9.92
C PRO A 123 30.21 -5.11 10.28
N ALA A 124 30.39 -3.90 9.73
CA ALA A 124 31.45 -3.00 10.13
C ALA A 124 31.36 -2.78 11.65
N ALA A 125 32.45 -3.05 12.36
CA ALA A 125 32.53 -2.91 13.82
C ALA A 125 32.22 -1.46 14.22
N ALA A 126 31.10 -1.25 14.93
CA ALA A 126 30.70 0.07 15.40
C ALA A 126 31.53 0.49 16.63
N GLY A 127 32.17 1.65 16.54
CA GLY A 127 32.86 2.32 17.65
C GLY A 127 31.90 3.15 18.52
N GLY A 128 31.93 2.96 19.85
CA GLY A 128 31.29 3.80 20.88
C GLY A 128 31.03 3.07 22.22
N ASP A 129 31.43 3.61 23.37
CA ASP A 129 31.63 2.95 24.68
C ASP A 129 30.57 1.99 25.27
N GLY A 130 31.08 0.89 25.85
CA GLY A 130 30.35 -0.15 26.61
C GLY A 130 29.89 -1.39 25.80
N PRO A 131 30.15 -2.64 26.24
CA PRO A 131 29.85 -3.86 25.46
C PRO A 131 28.34 -4.13 25.25
N GLY A 132 27.47 -3.77 26.21
CA GLY A 132 26.02 -3.99 26.12
C GLY A 132 25.28 -2.98 25.23
N SER A 133 25.64 -1.69 25.32
CA SER A 133 25.14 -0.61 24.46
C SER A 133 25.59 -0.79 23.01
N ARG A 134 26.86 -1.18 22.78
CA ARG A 134 27.40 -1.53 21.44
C ARG A 134 26.63 -2.67 20.79
N TYR A 135 26.33 -3.73 21.55
CA TYR A 135 25.59 -4.88 21.04
C TYR A 135 24.15 -4.52 20.64
N LEU A 136 23.44 -3.76 21.48
CA LEU A 136 22.07 -3.34 21.20
C LEU A 136 21.99 -2.31 20.05
N ALA A 137 22.91 -1.34 20.00
CA ALA A 137 23.00 -0.40 18.87
C ALA A 137 23.37 -1.12 17.57
N GLY A 138 24.34 -2.04 17.62
CA GLY A 138 24.73 -2.89 16.50
C GLY A 138 23.59 -3.75 15.98
N ARG A 139 22.78 -4.34 16.87
CA ARG A 139 21.57 -5.09 16.49
C ARG A 139 20.48 -4.20 15.91
N ARG A 140 20.29 -3.00 16.46
CA ARG A 140 19.29 -2.04 15.96
C ARG A 140 19.66 -1.57 14.55
N HIS A 141 20.91 -1.16 14.35
CA HIS A 141 21.42 -0.80 13.03
C HIS A 141 21.42 -1.97 12.05
N ALA A 142 21.74 -3.19 12.50
CA ALA A 142 21.63 -4.37 11.64
C ALA A 142 20.18 -4.66 11.25
N HIS A 143 19.23 -4.48 12.16
CA HIS A 143 17.80 -4.66 11.89
C HIS A 143 17.25 -3.57 10.97
N GLU A 144 17.62 -2.32 11.20
CA GLU A 144 17.29 -1.18 10.33
C GLU A 144 17.87 -1.36 8.94
N ARG A 145 19.15 -1.75 8.82
CA ARG A 145 19.79 -2.05 7.54
C ARG A 145 19.16 -3.24 6.83
N ALA A 146 18.77 -4.28 7.58
CA ALA A 146 18.09 -5.44 7.00
C ALA A 146 16.75 -5.04 6.37
N ARG A 147 16.06 -4.04 6.94
CA ARG A 147 14.78 -3.51 6.44
C ARG A 147 14.92 -2.39 5.40
N ARG A 148 16.12 -1.86 5.14
CA ARG A 148 16.37 -0.90 4.06
C ARG A 148 16.56 -1.63 2.73
N ALA A 149 16.14 -0.96 1.65
CA ALA A 149 16.54 -1.29 0.29
C ALA A 149 17.75 -0.43 -0.08
N ALA A 150 18.94 -0.82 0.39
CA ALA A 150 20.20 -0.11 0.11
C ALA A 150 20.52 -0.06 -1.40
N GLU A 151 19.94 -1.01 -2.15
CA GLU A 151 19.99 -1.07 -3.60
C GLU A 151 19.38 0.19 -4.27
N LEU A 152 18.53 0.95 -3.55
CA LEU A 152 17.97 2.22 -4.02
C LEU A 152 18.73 3.46 -3.55
N ASP A 153 19.80 3.33 -2.76
CA ASP A 153 20.43 4.50 -2.12
C ASP A 153 20.94 5.54 -3.14
N GLY A 154 21.40 5.09 -4.32
CA GLY A 154 21.78 5.98 -5.42
C GLY A 154 20.61 6.77 -6.04
N LEU A 155 19.38 6.25 -5.95
CA LEU A 155 18.16 6.87 -6.48
C LEU A 155 17.42 7.71 -5.44
N ARG A 156 17.56 7.41 -4.14
CA ARG A 156 16.85 8.09 -3.05
C ARG A 156 16.92 9.62 -3.12
N PRO A 157 18.08 10.27 -3.35
CA PRO A 157 18.15 11.74 -3.42
C PRO A 157 17.22 12.34 -4.48
N ALA A 158 17.06 11.67 -5.63
CA ALA A 158 16.19 12.12 -6.70
C ALA A 158 14.69 11.94 -6.36
N LEU A 159 14.36 11.04 -5.43
CA LEU A 159 12.99 10.73 -5.02
C LEU A 159 12.49 11.51 -3.79
N VAL A 160 13.37 12.16 -3.01
CA VAL A 160 13.02 12.87 -1.75
C VAL A 160 11.86 13.86 -1.91
N GLY A 161 11.79 14.57 -3.04
CA GLY A 161 10.70 15.53 -3.30
C GLY A 161 9.42 14.94 -3.90
N LEU A 162 9.41 13.63 -4.20
CA LEU A 162 8.30 12.94 -4.86
C LEU A 162 7.62 11.94 -3.93
N VAL A 163 8.37 11.33 -3.01
CA VAL A 163 7.91 10.28 -2.10
C VAL A 163 7.50 10.89 -0.76
N ARG A 164 6.23 10.74 -0.41
CA ARG A 164 5.67 11.15 0.89
C ARG A 164 5.91 10.09 1.97
N GLU A 165 5.79 8.82 1.60
CA GLU A 165 6.02 7.68 2.51
C GLU A 165 6.57 6.49 1.73
N GLU A 166 7.43 5.71 2.38
CA GLU A 166 8.02 4.49 1.83
C GLU A 166 7.69 3.30 2.72
N ARG A 167 7.28 2.19 2.11
CA ARG A 167 7.19 0.88 2.73
C ARG A 167 8.08 -0.08 1.95
N ILE A 168 8.80 -0.93 2.69
CA ILE A 168 9.75 -1.87 2.12
C ILE A 168 9.40 -3.27 2.62
N GLU A 169 9.17 -4.17 1.67
CA GLU A 169 9.06 -5.59 1.89
C GLU A 169 10.30 -6.27 1.31
N ARG A 170 11.09 -6.92 2.17
CA ARG A 170 12.30 -7.66 1.75
C ARG A 170 11.93 -9.10 1.46
N HIS A 171 12.55 -9.64 0.42
CA HIS A 171 12.37 -11.02 0.00
C HIS A 171 13.65 -11.80 0.25
N ASP A 172 13.50 -12.97 0.87
CA ASP A 172 14.64 -13.82 1.23
C ASP A 172 15.10 -14.72 0.07
N ARG A 173 14.23 -14.92 -0.94
CA ARG A 173 14.49 -15.79 -2.08
C ARG A 173 14.68 -14.96 -3.36
N PRO A 174 15.92 -14.89 -3.89
CA PRO A 174 16.19 -14.35 -5.21
C PRO A 174 15.32 -15.01 -6.30
N PRO A 175 15.13 -14.36 -7.46
CA PRO A 175 15.79 -13.13 -7.88
C PRO A 175 15.13 -11.85 -7.35
N LEU A 176 13.92 -11.90 -6.77
CA LEU A 176 13.28 -10.71 -6.20
C LEU A 176 13.90 -10.43 -4.82
N LEU A 177 14.48 -9.26 -4.63
CA LEU A 177 15.18 -8.88 -3.39
C LEU A 177 14.34 -7.97 -2.50
N ALA A 178 13.58 -7.06 -3.11
CA ALA A 178 12.69 -6.15 -2.40
C ALA A 178 11.52 -5.69 -3.26
N THR A 179 10.37 -5.49 -2.62
CA THR A 179 9.27 -4.66 -3.11
C THR A 179 9.27 -3.37 -2.30
N VAL A 180 9.35 -2.23 -2.97
CA VAL A 180 9.31 -0.91 -2.34
C VAL A 180 8.06 -0.19 -2.83
N GLN A 181 7.14 0.09 -1.91
CA GLN A 181 5.94 0.85 -2.17
C GLN A 181 6.17 2.30 -1.76
N HIS A 182 5.95 3.22 -2.69
CA HIS A 182 6.03 4.66 -2.46
C HIS A 182 4.65 5.28 -2.56
N LEU A 183 4.29 6.05 -1.54
CA LEU A 183 3.15 6.94 -1.57
C LEU A 183 3.60 8.26 -2.17
N ILE A 184 2.99 8.68 -3.27
CA ILE A 184 3.30 9.94 -3.96
C ILE A 184 2.04 10.79 -4.08
N SER A 185 2.17 12.09 -4.31
CA SER A 185 1.02 12.93 -4.63
C SER A 185 0.38 12.49 -5.95
N ARG A 186 -0.96 12.48 -5.99
CA ARG A 186 -1.74 12.13 -7.17
C ARG A 186 -1.31 12.99 -8.36
N GLY A 187 -1.12 12.37 -9.53
CA GLY A 187 -0.64 13.05 -10.73
C GLY A 187 0.89 13.22 -10.83
N ALA A 188 1.66 12.82 -9.81
CA ALA A 188 3.12 12.84 -9.87
C ALA A 188 3.74 11.58 -10.50
N SER A 189 2.94 10.54 -10.82
CA SER A 189 3.42 9.26 -11.35
C SER A 189 4.28 9.38 -12.62
N ALA A 190 3.94 10.27 -13.56
CA ALA A 190 4.75 10.46 -14.78
C ALA A 190 6.16 10.97 -14.45
N ARG A 191 6.26 12.02 -13.61
CA ARG A 191 7.54 12.56 -13.13
C ARG A 191 8.32 11.54 -12.31
N TYR A 192 7.63 10.78 -11.47
CA TYR A 192 8.23 9.69 -10.70
C TYR A 192 8.85 8.64 -11.61
N ARG A 193 8.12 8.16 -12.62
CA ARG A 193 8.62 7.18 -13.60
C ARG A 193 9.86 7.67 -14.34
N ALA A 194 9.81 8.91 -14.85
CA ALA A 194 10.95 9.52 -15.53
C ALA A 194 12.18 9.64 -14.61
N THR A 195 11.97 9.93 -13.32
CA THR A 195 13.06 10.01 -12.33
C THR A 195 13.71 8.65 -12.10
N VAL A 196 12.90 7.59 -11.95
CA VAL A 196 13.39 6.21 -11.79
C VAL A 196 14.14 5.75 -13.04
N GLU A 197 13.61 6.06 -14.23
CA GLU A 197 14.23 5.70 -15.51
C GLU A 197 15.58 6.40 -15.70
N ALA A 198 15.64 7.72 -15.48
CA ALA A 198 16.88 8.49 -15.58
C ALA A 198 17.95 8.03 -14.57
N GLY A 199 17.54 7.59 -13.39
CA GLY A 199 18.43 7.05 -12.36
C GLY A 199 18.76 5.56 -12.51
N GLY A 200 18.22 4.86 -13.52
CA GLY A 200 18.35 3.41 -13.66
C GLY A 200 19.80 2.91 -13.70
N ALA A 201 20.72 3.67 -14.29
CA ALA A 201 22.14 3.33 -14.34
C ALA A 201 22.80 3.32 -12.94
N LEU A 202 22.32 4.14 -12.01
CA LEU A 202 22.81 4.19 -10.62
C LEU A 202 22.42 2.95 -9.82
N LEU A 203 21.48 2.16 -10.34
CA LEU A 203 20.95 0.97 -9.68
C LEU A 203 21.70 -0.29 -10.12
N ALA A 204 22.64 -0.23 -11.07
CA ALA A 204 23.44 -1.39 -11.45
C ALA A 204 24.22 -1.93 -10.23
N PRO A 205 24.34 -3.27 -10.06
CA PRO A 205 23.92 -4.34 -10.98
C PRO A 205 22.45 -4.77 -10.84
N TRP A 206 21.65 -4.09 -10.01
CA TRP A 206 20.26 -4.43 -9.73
C TRP A 206 19.35 -4.08 -10.91
N ARG A 207 18.44 -4.99 -11.24
CA ARG A 207 17.36 -4.70 -12.19
C ARG A 207 16.19 -4.14 -11.39
N VAL A 208 15.68 -2.99 -11.78
CA VAL A 208 14.54 -2.36 -11.12
C VAL A 208 13.42 -2.16 -12.13
N SER A 209 12.19 -2.42 -11.71
CA SER A 209 11.00 -2.12 -12.50
C SER A 209 9.99 -1.36 -11.66
N VAL A 210 9.20 -0.53 -12.34
CA VAL A 210 8.25 0.40 -11.76
C VAL A 210 6.85 0.15 -12.30
N SER A 211 5.88 0.02 -11.39
CA SER A 211 4.46 -0.18 -11.72
C SER A 211 3.57 0.80 -10.95
N GLY A 212 2.36 1.06 -11.47
CA GLY A 212 1.39 2.04 -10.94
C GLY A 212 0.92 3.06 -11.99
N PRO A 213 0.33 4.19 -11.60
CA PRO A 213 -0.15 4.44 -10.25
C PRO A 213 -1.25 3.44 -9.88
N TRP A 214 -1.20 2.97 -8.65
CA TRP A 214 -2.24 2.14 -8.03
C TRP A 214 -2.93 2.95 -6.93
N LEU A 215 -4.09 2.49 -6.49
CA LEU A 215 -4.62 2.93 -5.20
C LEU A 215 -3.65 2.55 -4.06
N PRO A 216 -3.71 3.25 -2.92
CA PRO A 216 -2.74 3.10 -1.83
C PRO A 216 -2.94 1.83 -0.98
N TYR A 217 -3.06 0.67 -1.62
CA TYR A 217 -3.26 -0.64 -0.99
C TYR A 217 -2.22 -0.94 0.09
N ALA A 218 -0.94 -0.69 -0.17
CA ALA A 218 0.12 -0.96 0.78
C ALA A 218 0.12 0.00 1.97
N PHE A 219 -0.65 1.09 1.92
CA PHE A 219 -0.75 2.11 2.96
C PHE A 219 -2.11 2.07 3.68
N GLY A 220 -3.01 1.18 3.25
CA GLY A 220 -4.36 1.01 3.78
C GLY A 220 -4.58 -0.24 4.64
N GLU A 221 -3.54 -1.03 4.97
CA GLU A 221 -3.58 -2.28 5.78
C GLU A 221 -4.08 -2.14 7.23
N THR A 222 -4.74 -1.03 7.53
CA THR A 222 -5.46 -0.75 8.75
C THR A 222 -6.97 -1.13 8.65
N ALA A 223 -7.42 -1.82 7.59
CA ALA A 223 -8.84 -2.14 7.38
C ALA A 223 -9.27 -3.62 7.55
N ALA A 224 -8.35 -4.54 7.84
CA ALA A 224 -8.67 -5.96 8.10
C ALA A 224 -8.31 -6.37 9.53
#